data_AF-A0A367IK37-F1
#
_entry.id   AF-A0A367IK37-F1
#
_cell.length_a   1.000
_cell.length_b   1.000
_cell.length_c   1.000
_cell.angle_alpha   90.00
_cell.angle_beta   90.00
_cell.angle_gamma   90.00
#
_symmetry.space_group_name_H-M   'P 1'
#
loop_
_entity.id
_entity.type
_entity.pdbx_description
1 polymer ?
#
loop_
_entity_poly.entity_id
_entity_poly.type
_entity_poly.pdbx_seq_one_letter_code
_entity_poly.pdbx_strand_id
1 'polypeptide(L)'
;PVLQKRSKASYITAAIALIIAQRLYSYFRVPKHLRGFPKLPYFGIAKSFFAKESPRERVKKYILPIIDEHNGFYISKIPLGWILYVTDPVAAKQLLLKSSVFPKNHRLIDDMGENLFIEFVGKDNVVLTNGDTWKRQRK
;
A
#
# COMPACT_ATOMS: atom_id res chain seq x y z
N PRO A 1 -22.25 43.52 10.49
CA PRO A 1 -22.22 42.52 11.59
C PRO A 1 -23.25 41.40 11.35
N VAL A 2 -22.89 40.40 10.52
CA VAL A 2 -23.79 39.30 10.13
C VAL A 2 -23.16 37.97 10.54
N LEU A 3 -22.99 37.77 11.85
CA LEU A 3 -22.78 36.45 12.45
C LEU A 3 -24.06 36.11 13.21
N GLN A 4 -25.09 35.84 12.41
CA GLN A 4 -26.43 35.46 12.83
C GLN A 4 -26.35 34.15 13.65
N LYS A 5 -27.03 34.13 14.81
CA LYS A 5 -27.17 33.03 15.78
C LYS A 5 -26.97 31.63 15.19
N ARG A 6 -25.73 31.12 15.18
CA ARG A 6 -25.47 29.70 14.90
C ARG A 6 -25.72 28.90 16.16
N SER A 7 -26.65 27.94 16.08
CA SER A 7 -26.94 27.03 17.20
C SER A 7 -25.71 26.19 17.54
N LYS A 8 -25.60 25.74 18.81
CA LYS A 8 -24.52 24.84 19.25
C LYS A 8 -24.38 23.60 18.34
N ALA A 9 -25.49 23.14 17.76
CA ALA A 9 -25.53 22.05 16.78
C ALA A 9 -24.69 22.34 15.52
N SER A 10 -24.68 23.57 15.01
CA SER A 10 -23.91 23.95 13.82
C SER A 10 -22.40 23.79 14.04
N TYR A 11 -21.90 24.12 15.23
CA TYR A 11 -20.49 23.95 15.60
C TYR A 11 -20.12 22.47 15.73
N ILE A 12 -21.00 21.66 16.33
CA ILE A 12 -20.79 20.20 16.46
C ILE A 12 -20.72 19.56 15.07
N THR A 13 -21.64 19.88 14.16
CA THR A 13 -21.62 19.36 12.78
C THR A 13 -20.34 19.76 12.05
N ALA A 14 -19.91 21.02 12.17
CA ALA A 14 -18.68 21.48 11.55
C ALA A 14 -17.44 20.76 12.10
N ALA A 15 -17.37 20.56 13.42
CA ALA A 15 -16.28 19.83 14.05
C ALA A 15 -16.21 18.37 13.57
N ILE A 16 -17.35 17.67 13.50
CA ILE A 16 -17.43 16.30 12.97
C ILE A 16 -16.96 16.26 11.51
N ALA A 17 -17.43 17.20 10.67
CA ALA A 17 -17.02 17.28 9.27
C ALA A 17 -15.51 17.48 9.11
N LEU A 18 -14.90 18.36 9.91
CA LEU A 18 -13.45 18.60 9.90
C LEU A 18 -12.66 17.36 10.35
N ILE A 19 -13.14 16.65 11.38
CA ILE A 19 -12.49 15.42 11.85
C ILE A 19 -12.53 14.35 10.74
N ILE A 20 -13.68 14.17 10.08
CA ILE A 20 -13.82 13.23 8.96
C ILE A 20 -12.88 13.63 7.81
N ALA A 21 -12.87 14.91 7.43
CA ALA A 21 -11.98 15.41 6.39
C ALA A 21 -10.49 15.19 6.73
N GLN A 22 -10.08 15.44 7.98
CA GLN A 22 -8.72 15.21 8.45
C GLN A 22 -8.36 13.73 8.42
N ARG A 23 -9.28 12.84 8.85
CA ARG A 23 -9.08 11.39 8.83
C ARG A 23 -8.92 10.88 7.40
N LEU A 24 -9.78 11.30 6.48
CA LEU A 24 -9.69 10.96 5.06
C LEU A 24 -8.39 11.48 4.45
N TYR A 25 -8.06 12.74 4.68
CA TYR A 25 -6.80 13.33 4.21
C TYR A 25 -5.60 12.53 4.72
N SER A 26 -5.56 12.24 6.01
CA SER A 26 -4.45 11.50 6.63
C SER A 26 -4.34 10.07 6.09
N TYR A 27 -5.47 9.40 5.84
CA TYR A 27 -5.50 8.05 5.29
C TYR A 27 -4.95 8.00 3.85
N PHE A 28 -5.29 8.97 3.00
CA PHE A 28 -4.82 9.04 1.62
C PHE A 28 -3.45 9.73 1.47
N ARG A 29 -2.91 10.31 2.54
CA ARG A 29 -1.63 11.03 2.47
C ARG A 29 -0.46 10.06 2.31
N VAL A 30 0.43 10.37 1.38
CA VAL A 30 1.68 9.62 1.19
C VAL A 30 2.66 9.89 2.36
N PRO A 31 3.21 8.84 3.00
CA PRO A 31 4.24 8.95 4.02
C PRO A 31 5.45 9.77 3.53
N LYS A 32 6.06 10.58 4.40
CA LYS A 32 7.14 11.52 4.01
C LYS A 32 8.28 10.84 3.24
N HIS A 33 8.70 9.65 3.69
CA HIS A 33 9.80 8.89 3.09
C HIS A 33 9.48 8.28 1.71
N LEU A 34 8.21 8.26 1.29
CA LEU A 34 7.78 7.73 -0.01
C LEU A 34 7.45 8.81 -1.03
N ARG A 35 7.46 10.09 -0.66
CA ARG A 35 7.01 11.19 -1.53
C ARG A 35 7.89 11.44 -2.75
N GLY A 36 9.13 10.96 -2.74
CA GLY A 36 10.06 11.11 -3.86
C GLY A 36 9.77 10.18 -5.04
N PHE A 37 8.87 9.21 -4.88
CA PHE A 37 8.54 8.23 -5.91
C PHE A 37 7.26 8.59 -6.65
N PRO A 38 7.14 8.23 -7.94
CA PRO A 38 5.92 8.45 -8.70
C PRO A 38 4.78 7.62 -8.12
N LYS A 39 3.59 8.20 -8.14
CA LYS A 39 2.43 7.69 -7.43
C LYS A 39 1.36 7.22 -8.40
N LEU A 40 0.90 5.98 -8.22
CA LEU A 40 -0.25 5.49 -8.98
C LEU A 40 -1.54 6.23 -8.59
N PRO A 41 -2.44 6.48 -9.55
CA PRO A 41 -3.72 7.13 -9.28
C PRO A 41 -4.63 6.19 -8.46
N TYR A 42 -4.74 6.45 -7.15
CA TYR A 42 -5.51 5.62 -6.22
C TYR A 42 -6.92 5.30 -6.72
N PHE A 43 -7.69 6.33 -7.09
CA PHE A 43 -9.07 6.15 -7.54
C PHE A 43 -9.17 5.44 -8.89
N GLY A 44 -8.19 5.61 -9.79
CA GLY A 44 -8.13 4.89 -11.06
C GLY A 44 -7.92 3.39 -10.85
N ILE A 45 -6.98 3.04 -9.97
CA ILE A 45 -6.73 1.66 -9.57
C ILE A 45 -7.93 1.06 -8.82
N ALA A 46 -8.54 1.81 -7.89
CA ALA A 46 -9.74 1.35 -7.17
C ALA A 46 -10.91 1.09 -8.13
N LYS A 47 -11.18 2.01 -9.06
CA LYS A 47 -12.19 1.84 -10.11
C LYS A 47 -11.92 0.58 -10.95
N SER A 48 -10.66 0.33 -11.31
CA SER A 48 -10.24 -0.87 -12.04
C SER A 48 -10.54 -2.16 -11.25
N PHE A 49 -10.33 -2.17 -9.93
CA PHE A 49 -10.74 -3.28 -9.06
C PHE A 49 -12.27 -3.47 -9.03
N PHE A 50 -13.04 -2.39 -8.84
CA PHE A 50 -14.51 -2.46 -8.84
C PHE A 50 -15.07 -2.91 -10.19
N ALA A 51 -14.46 -2.49 -11.29
CA ALA A 51 -14.81 -2.89 -12.65
C ALA A 51 -14.34 -4.31 -13.02
N LYS A 52 -13.65 -5.02 -12.11
CA LYS A 52 -13.07 -6.35 -12.34
C LYS A 52 -12.17 -6.41 -13.58
N GLU A 53 -11.50 -5.30 -13.88
CA GLU A 53 -10.53 -5.25 -14.99
C GLU A 53 -9.40 -6.25 -14.72
N SER A 54 -8.93 -6.94 -15.77
CA SER A 54 -7.90 -7.95 -15.60
C SER A 54 -6.60 -7.34 -15.06
N PRO A 55 -5.78 -8.09 -14.29
CA PRO A 55 -4.49 -7.59 -13.83
C PRO A 55 -3.60 -7.08 -14.98
N ARG A 56 -3.64 -7.76 -16.14
CA ARG A 56 -2.86 -7.38 -17.33
C ARG A 56 -3.27 -6.01 -17.87
N GLU A 57 -4.57 -5.77 -18.05
CA GLU A 57 -5.07 -4.48 -18.55
C GLU A 57 -4.75 -3.35 -17.58
N ARG A 58 -4.92 -3.59 -16.27
CA ARG A 58 -4.56 -2.64 -15.23
C ARG A 58 -3.07 -2.27 -15.24
N VAL A 59 -2.19 -3.27 -15.39
CA VAL A 59 -0.74 -3.05 -15.50
C VAL A 59 -0.44 -2.19 -16.73
N LYS A 60 -1.00 -2.56 -17.89
CA LYS A 60 -0.81 -1.82 -19.13
C LYS A 60 -1.27 -0.36 -19.03
N LYS A 61 -2.40 -0.13 -18.37
CA LYS A 61 -3.02 1.18 -18.26
C LYS A 61 -2.36 2.12 -17.26
N TYR A 62 -1.92 1.59 -16.12
CA TYR A 62 -1.47 2.43 -15.01
C TYR A 62 0.00 2.24 -14.64
N ILE A 63 0.53 1.03 -14.78
CA ILE A 63 1.86 0.69 -14.25
C ILE A 63 2.94 0.88 -15.32
N LEU A 64 2.74 0.34 -16.53
CA LEU A 64 3.73 0.46 -17.61
C LEU A 64 4.14 1.91 -17.91
N PRO A 65 3.19 2.88 -18.06
CA PRO A 65 3.56 4.25 -18.36
C PRO A 65 4.47 4.89 -17.30
N ILE A 66 4.27 4.53 -16.02
CA ILE A 66 5.08 5.06 -14.91
C ILE A 66 6.47 4.41 -14.88
N ILE A 67 6.55 3.10 -15.14
CA ILE A 67 7.82 2.37 -15.14
C ILE A 67 8.73 2.90 -16.24
N ASP A 68 8.17 3.12 -17.43
CA ASP A 68 8.89 3.60 -18.61
C ASP A 68 9.44 5.02 -18.40
N GLU A 69 8.73 5.87 -17.64
CA GLU A 69 9.12 7.27 -17.38
C GLU A 69 10.05 7.44 -16.15
N HIS A 70 9.96 6.56 -15.15
CA HIS A 70 10.54 6.80 -13.83
C HIS A 70 11.42 5.66 -13.28
N ASN A 71 12.24 5.07 -14.15
CA ASN A 71 13.30 4.10 -13.79
C ASN A 71 12.80 2.88 -12.99
N GLY A 72 11.54 2.47 -13.19
CA GLY A 72 11.02 1.24 -12.57
C GLY A 72 10.78 1.29 -11.06
N PHE A 73 10.54 2.46 -10.48
CA PHE A 73 10.08 2.58 -9.09
C PHE A 73 8.74 3.32 -9.04
N TYR A 74 7.80 2.83 -8.24
CA TYR A 74 6.53 3.53 -8.03
C TYR A 74 5.89 3.18 -6.69
N ILE A 75 4.97 4.03 -6.22
CA ILE A 75 4.20 3.77 -5.00
C ILE A 75 2.71 3.53 -5.31
N SER A 76 2.12 2.57 -4.60
CA SER A 76 0.68 2.32 -4.59
C SER A 76 0.19 2.23 -3.16
N LYS A 77 -1.04 2.69 -2.91
CA LYS A 77 -1.75 2.45 -1.63
C LYS A 77 -2.56 1.14 -1.63
N ILE A 78 -2.87 0.62 -2.82
CA ILE A 78 -3.72 -0.57 -2.99
C ILE A 78 -2.79 -1.77 -3.17
N PRO A 79 -3.03 -2.90 -2.48
CA PRO A 79 -4.26 -3.24 -1.73
C PRO A 79 -4.29 -2.86 -0.24
N LEU A 80 -3.17 -2.87 0.48
CA LEU A 80 -3.16 -2.86 1.96
C LEU A 80 -2.28 -1.75 2.57
N GLY A 81 -2.15 -0.61 1.89
CA GLY A 81 -1.36 0.54 2.37
C GLY A 81 -0.29 1.00 1.38
N TRP A 82 0.41 2.06 1.74
CA TRP A 82 1.47 2.62 0.91
C TRP A 82 2.67 1.67 0.84
N ILE A 83 2.94 1.17 -0.37
CA ILE A 83 4.02 0.24 -0.68
C ILE A 83 4.83 0.82 -1.83
N LEU A 84 6.15 0.74 -1.71
CA LEU A 84 7.10 0.98 -2.80
C LEU A 84 7.26 -0.30 -3.60
N TYR A 85 6.98 -0.21 -4.90
CA TYR A 85 7.16 -1.28 -5.87
C TYR A 85 8.45 -1.01 -6.64
N VAL A 86 9.19 -2.10 -6.87
CA VAL A 86 10.45 -2.11 -7.60
C VAL A 86 10.28 -3.05 -8.79
N THR A 87 10.43 -2.52 -9.99
CA THR A 87 10.29 -3.26 -11.25
C THR A 87 11.56 -3.23 -12.09
N ASP A 88 12.54 -2.39 -11.73
CA ASP A 88 13.89 -2.50 -12.29
C ASP A 88 14.51 -3.85 -11.86
N PRO A 89 14.93 -4.71 -12.81
CA PRO A 89 15.41 -6.05 -12.49
C PRO A 89 16.73 -6.04 -11.69
N VAL A 90 17.58 -5.02 -11.89
CA VAL A 90 18.87 -4.92 -11.18
C VAL A 90 18.64 -4.58 -9.71
N ALA A 91 17.81 -3.57 -9.44
CA ALA A 91 17.40 -3.16 -8.11
C ALA A 91 16.60 -4.24 -7.39
N ALA A 92 15.66 -4.90 -8.09
CA ALA A 92 14.89 -6.00 -7.52
C ALA A 92 15.81 -7.16 -7.09
N LYS A 93 16.79 -7.52 -7.93
CA LYS A 93 17.79 -8.54 -7.59
C LYS A 93 18.60 -8.13 -6.36
N GLN A 94 19.06 -6.88 -6.28
CA GLN A 94 19.82 -6.40 -5.11
C GLN A 94 18.98 -6.44 -3.82
N LEU A 95 17.70 -6.05 -3.89
CA LEU A 95 16.79 -6.07 -2.75
C LEU A 95 16.55 -7.50 -2.26
N LEU A 96 16.27 -8.42 -3.18
CA LEU A 96 15.97 -9.82 -2.86
C LEU A 96 17.19 -10.59 -2.31
N LEU A 97 18.41 -10.26 -2.76
CA LEU A 97 19.64 -10.91 -2.29
C LEU A 97 20.13 -10.38 -0.94
N LYS A 98 19.73 -9.17 -0.53
CA LYS A 98 20.15 -8.52 0.72
C LYS A 98 19.11 -8.68 1.84
N SER A 99 18.73 -9.92 2.14
CA SER A 99 17.69 -10.23 3.15
C SER A 99 18.05 -9.80 4.58
N SER A 100 19.33 -9.54 4.89
CA SER A 100 19.76 -8.95 6.16
C SER A 100 19.40 -7.47 6.29
N VAL A 101 19.35 -6.75 5.17
CA VAL A 101 18.97 -5.32 5.12
C VAL A 101 17.48 -5.17 4.87
N PHE A 102 16.92 -6.04 4.02
CA PHE A 102 15.51 -6.06 3.65
C PHE A 102 14.86 -7.37 4.11
N PRO A 103 14.57 -7.50 5.42
CA PRO A 103 13.90 -8.70 5.93
C PRO A 103 12.48 -8.79 5.37
N LYS A 104 12.04 -10.01 5.10
CA LYS A 104 10.63 -10.30 4.81
C LYS A 104 9.79 -9.91 6.03
N ASN A 105 8.61 -9.33 5.81
CA ASN A 105 7.71 -8.94 6.89
C ASN A 105 6.36 -9.67 6.77
N HIS A 106 5.67 -9.76 7.90
CA HIS A 106 4.35 -10.39 7.99
C HIS A 106 3.20 -9.40 7.83
N ARG A 107 3.47 -8.11 7.53
CA ARG A 107 2.47 -7.04 7.56
C ARG A 107 1.27 -7.33 6.68
N LEU A 108 1.48 -7.88 5.49
CA LEU A 108 0.38 -8.24 4.58
C LEU A 108 -0.51 -9.35 5.16
N ILE A 109 0.07 -10.33 5.85
CA ILE A 109 -0.66 -11.40 6.52
C ILE A 109 -1.38 -10.86 7.76
N ASP A 110 -0.72 -10.01 8.55
CA ASP A 110 -1.31 -9.42 9.74
C ASP A 110 -2.50 -8.51 9.40
N ASP A 111 -2.38 -7.71 8.33
CA ASP A 111 -3.47 -6.85 7.84
C ASP A 111 -4.67 -7.64 7.28
N MET A 112 -4.47 -8.90 6.86
CA MET A 112 -5.55 -9.79 6.40
C MET A 112 -6.31 -10.46 7.56
N GLY A 113 -5.81 -10.39 8.80
CA GLY A 113 -6.42 -11.04 9.96
C GLY A 113 -6.39 -12.57 9.90
N GLU A 114 -7.05 -13.25 10.82
CA GLU A 114 -7.16 -14.71 10.78
C GLU A 114 -8.15 -15.15 9.69
N ASN A 115 -7.71 -16.05 8.80
CA ASN A 115 -8.55 -16.65 7.78
C ASN A 115 -8.01 -18.03 7.37
N LEU A 116 -8.85 -18.82 6.68
CA LEU A 116 -8.52 -20.19 6.25
C LEU A 116 -7.23 -20.27 5.42
N PHE A 117 -6.91 -19.23 4.65
CA PHE A 117 -5.68 -19.21 3.86
C PHE A 117 -4.44 -19.10 4.76
N ILE A 118 -4.50 -18.25 5.79
CA ILE A 118 -3.41 -18.07 6.75
C ILE A 118 -3.27 -19.29 7.66
N GLU A 119 -4.39 -19.92 8.03
CA GLU A 119 -4.38 -21.18 8.78
C GLU A 119 -3.74 -22.31 7.97
N PHE A 120 -4.08 -22.43 6.68
CA PHE A 120 -3.52 -23.45 5.80
C PHE A 120 -2.03 -23.23 5.48
N VAL A 121 -1.65 -22.01 5.10
CA VAL A 121 -0.28 -21.69 4.68
C VAL A 121 0.66 -21.51 5.88
N GLY A 122 0.11 -21.13 7.04
CA GLY A 122 0.85 -20.75 8.22
C GLY A 122 1.46 -19.35 8.11
N LYS A 123 1.49 -18.63 9.25
CA LYS A 123 2.16 -17.32 9.32
C LYS A 123 3.66 -17.44 9.02
N ASP A 124 4.35 -18.38 9.64
CA ASP A 124 5.78 -18.61 9.47
C ASP A 124 6.06 -19.72 8.45
N ASN A 125 6.12 -19.33 7.17
CA ASN A 125 6.44 -20.22 6.06
C ASN A 125 7.74 -19.79 5.35
N VAL A 126 8.28 -20.63 4.45
CA VAL A 126 9.55 -20.36 3.74
C VAL A 126 9.55 -19.04 2.95
N VAL A 127 8.38 -18.54 2.55
CA VAL A 127 8.26 -17.27 1.84
C VAL A 127 8.46 -16.08 2.78
N LEU A 128 8.08 -16.19 4.06
CA LEU A 128 8.06 -15.09 5.03
C LEU A 128 9.11 -15.19 6.14
N THR A 129 9.66 -16.38 6.39
CA THR A 129 10.74 -16.56 7.36
C THR A 129 12.07 -15.99 6.85
N ASN A 130 12.90 -15.56 7.80
CA ASN A 130 14.25 -15.00 7.57
C ASN A 130 15.33 -15.82 8.29
N GLY A 131 16.60 -15.49 8.04
CA GLY A 131 17.74 -16.00 8.81
C GLY A 131 17.89 -17.52 8.81
N ASP A 132 18.27 -18.09 9.95
CA ASP A 132 18.58 -19.52 10.06
C ASP A 132 17.35 -20.42 9.99
N THR A 133 16.18 -19.94 10.44
CA THR A 133 14.91 -20.66 10.24
C THR A 133 14.62 -20.87 8.76
N TRP A 134 14.76 -19.81 7.95
CA TRP A 134 14.61 -19.92 6.50
C TRP A 134 15.66 -20.83 5.83
N LYS A 135 16.91 -20.81 6.32
CA LYS A 135 17.96 -21.72 5.82
C LYS A 135 17.63 -23.18 6.15
N ARG A 136 17.13 -23.47 7.35
CA ARG A 136 16.71 -24.83 7.76
C ARG A 136 15.56 -25.36 6.91
N GLN A 137 14.60 -24.51 6.55
CA GLN A 137 13.44 -24.90 5.72
C GLN A 137 13.79 -25.24 4.26
N ARG A 138 15.01 -24.94 3.78
CA ARG A 138 15.45 -25.19 2.40
C ARG A 138 16.59 -26.20 2.28
N LYS A 139 16.99 -26.80 3.39
CA LYS A 139 17.89 -27.94 3.42
C LYS A 139 17.04 -29.20 3.42
#